data_AF-A0A6U5I6C1-F1
#
_entry.id   AF-A0A6U5I6C1-F1
#
_cell.length_a   1.000
_cell.length_b   1.000
_cell.length_c   1.000
_cell.angle_alpha   90.00
_cell.angle_beta   90.00
_cell.angle_gamma   90.00
#
_symmetry.space_group_name_H-M   'P 1'
#
loop_
_entity.id
_entity.type
_entity.pdbx_description
1 polymer ?
#
loop_
_entity_poly.entity_id
_entity_poly.type
_entity_poly.pdbx_seq_one_letter_code
_entity_poly.pdbx_strand_id
1 'polypeptide(L)'
;PTTRTTRTPPHTPTQHLRCMHPVRARAHGCEAATPSQLSVRGLSYRRRAARAQTLSCIEHGLPKAPAGLRSGFPPLRLRGGERAARRSRLCAALGELLAFLDRRFFIVGVAVAVTAASVFPGLGLPSGPLRPEVSVRWAAPCAIFLISGLTLPTSQLADAASRVRTHLGLQAFNLCALPLGMFAFVSALSGLGLVNKGLSDGLLVMSALPTTVNMCVALTRSAKGNEAIAIFNAVLGNLLGIFVSPLLLLLMVGQTGALPFADAVASLSKKVLLPLFVGQLARPALMKTIAARKKLLSRASESLLLLTVFCTFCKTFSDGFGVPPATFAWLFGLVCVSHVAALLSSWLVTARLTAADRVAFLFASTQKTLALGLPLLHIVFQGRADLAVLCTPLLIQHPLQLLVGSFLTERLAATVEKGA
;
A
#
# COMPACT_ATOMS: atom_id res chain seq x y z
N PRO A 1 18.12 60.65 1.17
CA PRO A 1 18.99 61.66 0.51
C PRO A 1 20.47 61.38 0.85
N THR A 2 21.38 60.92 -0.04
CA THR A 2 21.85 61.49 -1.34
C THR A 2 22.34 62.93 -1.17
N THR A 3 23.58 63.33 -1.49
CA THR A 3 24.58 62.89 -2.52
C THR A 3 25.98 62.56 -1.92
N ARG A 4 27.03 61.96 -2.54
CA ARG A 4 27.74 62.14 -3.85
C ARG A 4 28.42 63.53 -3.99
N THR A 5 29.67 63.74 -4.45
CA THR A 5 30.68 62.97 -5.25
C THR A 5 32.15 63.27 -4.76
N THR A 6 33.35 63.05 -5.37
CA THR A 6 33.94 62.36 -6.58
C THR A 6 35.51 62.27 -6.50
N ARG A 7 36.13 61.15 -6.95
CA ARG A 7 37.45 61.00 -7.68
C ARG A 7 38.79 61.49 -7.00
N THR A 8 40.02 61.01 -7.31
CA THR A 8 40.63 60.07 -8.30
C THR A 8 41.99 59.47 -7.77
N PRO A 9 42.66 58.48 -8.41
CA PRO A 9 43.82 57.70 -7.88
C PRO A 9 45.19 58.11 -8.53
N PRO A 10 46.33 57.36 -8.42
CA PRO A 10 46.56 56.05 -9.08
C PRO A 10 47.43 55.01 -8.31
N HIS A 11 47.50 53.76 -8.78
CA HIS A 11 48.73 52.98 -9.07
C HIS A 11 48.42 51.57 -9.63
N THR A 12 49.36 50.95 -10.36
CA THR A 12 49.26 49.65 -11.07
C THR A 12 50.47 48.76 -10.74
N PRO A 13 50.44 47.41 -10.96
CA PRO A 13 50.82 46.86 -12.27
C PRO A 13 50.07 45.59 -12.77
N THR A 14 50.43 45.21 -13.99
CA THR A 14 50.01 44.11 -14.90
C THR A 14 50.32 42.66 -14.39
N GLN A 15 49.79 41.55 -14.96
CA GLN A 15 50.19 40.96 -16.26
C GLN A 15 49.25 39.92 -16.91
N HIS A 16 49.26 39.96 -18.26
CA HIS A 16 49.10 38.91 -19.29
C HIS A 16 48.02 37.81 -19.25
N LEU A 17 47.19 37.81 -20.31
CA LEU A 17 46.69 36.61 -21.00
C LEU A 17 47.51 36.34 -22.29
N ARG A 18 47.61 35.07 -22.70
CA ARG A 18 47.99 34.64 -24.07
C ARG A 18 47.17 33.42 -24.48
N CYS A 19 46.81 33.35 -25.76
CA CYS A 19 46.25 32.15 -26.39
C CYS A 19 47.36 31.31 -27.04
N MET A 20 47.20 29.98 -27.11
CA MET A 20 47.69 29.10 -28.19
C MET A 20 47.10 27.68 -28.05
N HIS A 21 46.90 27.01 -29.17
CA HIS A 21 46.55 25.59 -29.35
C HIS A 21 47.62 25.01 -30.32
N PRO A 22 47.68 23.70 -30.66
CA PRO A 22 47.10 22.48 -30.07
C PRO A 22 48.20 21.39 -29.82
N VAL A 23 47.82 20.10 -29.64
CA VAL A 23 48.41 18.89 -30.31
C VAL A 23 48.14 17.56 -29.55
N ARG A 24 47.68 16.55 -30.31
CA ARG A 24 47.72 15.06 -30.12
C ARG A 24 47.78 14.45 -28.70
N ALA A 25 46.80 13.59 -28.42
CA ALA A 25 47.02 12.35 -27.64
C ALA A 25 47.26 11.16 -28.60
N ARG A 26 48.14 10.22 -28.24
CA ARG A 26 48.34 8.92 -28.93
C ARG A 26 47.60 7.80 -28.19
N ALA A 27 47.25 6.74 -28.91
CA ALA A 27 46.63 5.53 -28.35
C ALA A 27 47.66 4.41 -28.15
N HIS A 28 47.54 3.68 -27.03
CA HIS A 28 47.89 2.26 -26.81
C HIS A 28 47.18 1.84 -25.49
N GLY A 29 46.78 0.59 -25.24
CA GLY A 29 46.76 -0.59 -26.10
C GLY A 29 45.48 -1.41 -25.85
N CYS A 30 45.34 -2.57 -26.51
CA CYS A 30 44.17 -3.45 -26.38
C CYS A 30 44.55 -4.69 -25.57
N GLU A 31 43.76 -5.02 -24.55
CA GLU A 31 43.93 -6.23 -23.74
C GLU A 31 42.60 -7.00 -23.66
N ALA A 32 42.65 -8.32 -23.82
CA ALA A 32 41.47 -9.15 -24.06
C ALA A 32 41.03 -9.92 -22.80
N ALA A 33 39.85 -9.58 -22.27
CA ALA A 33 39.26 -10.27 -21.13
C ALA A 33 38.36 -11.45 -21.55
N THR A 34 38.55 -12.61 -20.92
CA THR A 34 37.83 -13.87 -21.19
C THR A 34 36.42 -13.91 -20.57
N PRO A 35 35.51 -14.77 -21.10
CA PRO A 35 34.07 -14.68 -20.81
C PRO A 35 33.65 -15.39 -19.51
N SER A 36 33.78 -14.70 -18.37
CA SER A 36 33.00 -14.99 -17.15
C SER A 36 32.56 -13.67 -16.47
N GLN A 37 31.67 -13.73 -15.47
CA GLN A 37 31.09 -12.54 -14.78
C GLN A 37 30.15 -11.64 -15.63
N LEU A 38 29.18 -12.23 -16.33
CA LEU A 38 28.20 -11.48 -17.13
C LEU A 38 27.04 -10.87 -16.29
N SER A 39 27.33 -9.76 -15.60
CA SER A 39 26.33 -9.02 -14.81
C SER A 39 25.32 -8.24 -15.69
N VAL A 40 24.03 -8.38 -15.38
CA VAL A 40 22.89 -7.80 -16.14
C VAL A 40 22.98 -6.27 -16.32
N ARG A 41 23.72 -5.56 -15.46
CA ARG A 41 23.94 -4.10 -15.58
C ARG A 41 24.75 -3.68 -16.82
N GLY A 42 25.58 -4.55 -17.41
CA GLY A 42 26.38 -4.19 -18.59
C GLY A 42 25.57 -3.98 -19.88
N LEU A 43 24.46 -4.71 -20.03
CA LEU A 43 23.61 -4.69 -21.23
C LEU A 43 22.88 -3.36 -21.44
N SER A 44 22.50 -2.67 -20.37
CA SER A 44 21.83 -1.37 -20.45
C SER A 44 22.79 -0.22 -20.79
N TYR A 45 24.07 -0.33 -20.41
CA TYR A 45 25.11 0.64 -20.78
C TYR A 45 25.47 0.53 -22.28
N ARG A 46 25.78 -0.68 -22.77
CA ARG A 46 26.06 -0.91 -24.21
C ARG A 46 24.91 -0.46 -25.12
N ARG A 47 23.64 -0.62 -24.71
CA ARG A 47 22.48 -0.12 -25.47
C ARG A 47 22.40 1.41 -25.55
N ARG A 48 22.91 2.16 -24.57
CA ARG A 48 22.99 3.63 -24.65
C ARG A 48 24.17 4.06 -25.52
N ALA A 49 25.35 3.47 -25.34
CA ALA A 49 26.54 3.75 -26.14
C ALA A 49 26.30 3.51 -27.64
N ALA A 50 25.72 2.36 -28.00
CA ALA A 50 25.38 2.04 -29.38
C ALA A 50 24.39 3.07 -29.97
N ARG A 51 23.35 3.46 -29.23
CA ARG A 51 22.36 4.45 -29.70
C ARG A 51 22.95 5.84 -29.89
N ALA A 52 23.93 6.24 -29.07
CA ALA A 52 24.68 7.48 -29.25
C ALA A 52 25.57 7.43 -30.50
N GLN A 53 26.32 6.34 -30.73
CA GLN A 53 27.11 6.16 -31.94
C GLN A 53 26.25 6.13 -33.21
N THR A 54 25.07 5.48 -33.19
CA THR A 54 24.16 5.46 -34.34
C THR A 54 23.63 6.86 -34.70
N LEU A 55 23.40 7.73 -33.71
CA LEU A 55 22.98 9.12 -33.96
C LEU A 55 24.12 9.98 -34.51
N SER A 56 25.32 9.89 -33.94
CA SER A 56 26.49 10.65 -34.40
C SER A 56 26.91 10.30 -35.84
N CYS A 57 26.63 9.08 -36.31
CA CYS A 57 26.91 8.66 -37.70
C CYS A 57 25.85 9.12 -38.73
N ILE A 58 24.83 9.89 -38.34
CA ILE A 58 23.80 10.42 -39.25
C ILE A 58 24.05 11.90 -39.62
N GLU A 59 24.73 12.66 -38.75
CA GLU A 59 24.97 14.11 -38.97
C GLU A 59 26.21 14.41 -39.84
N HIS A 60 27.14 13.47 -39.99
CA HIS A 60 28.27 13.59 -40.92
C HIS A 60 28.06 12.70 -42.14
N GLY A 61 27.94 13.34 -43.32
CA GLY A 61 27.57 12.68 -44.58
C GLY A 61 28.57 11.61 -45.03
N LEU A 62 28.03 10.50 -45.55
CA LEU A 62 28.79 9.40 -46.12
C LEU A 62 29.60 9.86 -47.37
N PRO A 63 30.88 9.46 -47.49
CA PRO A 63 31.59 9.60 -48.76
C PRO A 63 30.94 8.68 -49.82
N LYS A 64 30.87 9.15 -51.06
CA LYS A 64 30.32 8.36 -52.18
C LYS A 64 31.17 7.11 -52.42
N ALA A 65 30.56 5.93 -52.41
CA ALA A 65 31.21 4.70 -52.84
C ALA A 65 31.55 4.77 -54.35
N PRO A 66 32.68 4.19 -54.79
CA PRO A 66 33.06 4.18 -56.21
C PRO A 66 32.07 3.33 -57.03
N ALA A 67 31.75 3.81 -58.23
CA ALA A 67 30.85 3.10 -59.15
C ALA A 67 31.60 1.95 -59.83
N GLY A 68 31.17 0.70 -59.60
CA GLY A 68 31.70 -0.45 -60.34
C GLY A 68 31.81 -1.75 -59.56
N LEU A 69 30.69 -2.35 -59.15
CA LEU A 69 30.61 -3.81 -59.03
C LEU A 69 29.15 -4.28 -59.21
N ARG A 70 28.86 -4.99 -60.30
CA ARG A 70 27.60 -5.74 -60.45
C ARG A 70 27.79 -7.12 -59.83
N SER A 71 27.19 -7.38 -58.68
CA SER A 71 26.98 -8.74 -58.18
C SER A 71 25.52 -8.93 -57.76
N GLY A 72 24.85 -9.88 -58.40
CA GLY A 72 23.45 -10.18 -58.13
C GLY A 72 23.30 -11.03 -56.87
N PHE A 73 22.96 -10.40 -55.75
CA PHE A 73 22.43 -11.10 -54.58
C PHE A 73 20.93 -10.82 -54.45
N PRO A 74 20.06 -11.85 -54.37
CA PRO A 74 18.66 -11.61 -54.02
C PRO A 74 18.58 -11.02 -52.61
N PRO A 75 17.54 -10.22 -52.29
CA PRO A 75 17.42 -9.63 -50.97
C PRO A 75 17.27 -10.74 -49.93
N LEU A 76 18.33 -10.94 -49.13
CA LEU A 76 18.38 -11.84 -47.99
C LEU A 76 17.37 -11.37 -46.95
N ARG A 77 16.10 -11.76 -47.12
CA ARG A 77 15.03 -11.53 -46.13
C ARG A 77 15.47 -12.18 -44.82
N LEU A 78 15.97 -11.35 -43.90
CA LEU A 78 16.39 -11.77 -42.57
C LEU A 78 15.17 -12.28 -41.79
N ARG A 79 14.85 -13.57 -41.97
CA ARG A 79 13.74 -14.30 -41.34
C ARG A 79 13.86 -14.37 -39.80
N GLY A 80 15.01 -13.93 -39.26
CA GLY A 80 15.22 -13.65 -37.84
C GLY A 80 14.72 -12.29 -37.36
N GLY A 81 14.52 -11.31 -38.25
CA GLY A 81 14.13 -9.93 -37.91
C GLY A 81 12.75 -9.87 -37.22
N GLU A 82 11.74 -10.55 -37.78
CA GLU A 82 10.42 -10.66 -37.14
C GLU A 82 10.48 -11.39 -35.80
N ARG A 83 11.29 -12.45 -35.69
CA ARG A 83 11.47 -13.21 -34.44
C ARG A 83 12.17 -12.35 -33.36
N ALA A 84 13.16 -11.54 -33.75
CA ALA A 84 13.84 -10.59 -32.88
C ALA A 84 12.91 -9.45 -32.46
N ALA A 85 12.15 -8.88 -33.38
CA ALA A 85 11.14 -7.85 -33.09
C ALA A 85 10.03 -8.38 -32.17
N ARG A 86 9.53 -9.60 -32.40
CA ARG A 86 8.51 -10.26 -31.56
C ARG A 86 9.05 -10.56 -30.16
N ARG A 87 10.31 -11.04 -30.04
CA ARG A 87 11.00 -11.15 -28.74
C ARG A 87 11.17 -9.80 -28.05
N SER A 88 11.55 -8.74 -28.79
CA SER A 88 11.69 -7.39 -28.22
C SER A 88 10.36 -6.84 -27.70
N ARG A 89 9.27 -7.01 -28.45
CA ARG A 89 7.92 -6.61 -28.03
C ARG A 89 7.42 -7.44 -26.84
N LEU A 90 7.68 -8.74 -26.81
CA LEU A 90 7.36 -9.60 -25.65
C LEU A 90 8.15 -9.20 -24.40
N CYS A 91 9.45 -8.92 -24.51
CA CYS A 91 10.25 -8.45 -23.38
C CYS A 91 9.84 -7.05 -22.90
N ALA A 92 9.39 -6.16 -23.80
CA ALA A 92 8.82 -4.87 -23.42
C ALA A 92 7.49 -5.04 -22.68
N ALA A 93 6.54 -5.79 -23.24
CA ALA A 93 5.24 -6.06 -22.64
C ALA A 93 5.36 -6.81 -21.30
N LEU A 94 6.28 -7.78 -21.18
CA LEU A 94 6.60 -8.41 -19.89
C LEU A 94 7.22 -7.43 -18.90
N GLY A 95 8.07 -6.51 -19.35
CA GLY A 95 8.63 -5.45 -18.51
C GLY A 95 7.57 -4.49 -17.98
N GLU A 96 6.63 -4.06 -18.83
CA GLU A 96 5.50 -3.21 -18.47
C GLU A 96 4.51 -3.95 -17.57
N LEU A 97 4.20 -5.21 -17.85
CA LEU A 97 3.37 -6.06 -17.00
C LEU A 97 4.00 -6.25 -15.61
N LEU A 98 5.30 -6.55 -15.52
CA LEU A 98 6.00 -6.68 -14.25
C LEU A 98 6.08 -5.34 -13.50
N ALA A 99 6.20 -4.20 -14.21
CA ALA A 99 6.14 -2.88 -13.60
C ALA A 99 4.73 -2.51 -13.10
N PHE A 100 3.68 -2.91 -13.82
CA PHE A 100 2.28 -2.78 -13.40
C PHE A 100 1.98 -3.66 -12.17
N LEU A 101 2.46 -4.90 -12.19
CA LEU A 101 2.35 -5.85 -11.06
C LEU A 101 3.13 -5.37 -9.83
N ASP A 102 4.29 -4.70 -9.97
CA ASP A 102 4.99 -4.07 -8.84
C ASP A 102 4.23 -2.84 -8.32
N ARG A 103 3.67 -2.01 -9.22
CA ARG A 103 2.90 -0.81 -8.84
C ARG A 103 1.54 -1.11 -8.19
N ARG A 104 0.89 -2.22 -8.55
CA ARG A 104 -0.42 -2.65 -8.02
C ARG A 104 -0.34 -3.98 -7.25
N PHE A 105 0.86 -4.34 -6.75
CA PHE A 105 1.18 -5.62 -6.11
C PHE A 105 0.13 -6.08 -5.09
N PHE A 106 -0.24 -5.22 -4.15
CA PHE A 106 -1.17 -5.57 -3.09
C PHE A 106 -2.62 -5.81 -3.60
N ILE A 107 -3.08 -5.02 -4.58
CA ILE A 107 -4.44 -5.16 -5.16
C ILE A 107 -4.53 -6.46 -5.96
N VAL A 108 -3.55 -6.73 -6.83
CA VAL A 108 -3.48 -7.97 -7.61
C VAL A 108 -3.26 -9.17 -6.69
N GLY A 109 -2.46 -9.00 -5.64
CA GLY A 109 -2.23 -10.01 -4.61
C GLY A 109 -3.50 -10.42 -3.87
N VAL A 110 -4.41 -9.49 -3.56
CA VAL A 110 -5.71 -9.83 -2.94
C VAL A 110 -6.60 -10.59 -3.93
N ALA A 111 -6.68 -10.16 -5.20
CA ALA A 111 -7.44 -10.89 -6.21
C ALA A 111 -6.90 -12.33 -6.39
N VAL A 112 -5.58 -12.49 -6.49
CA VAL A 112 -4.93 -13.82 -6.57
C VAL A 112 -5.16 -14.62 -5.30
N ALA A 113 -5.09 -14.02 -4.11
CA ALA A 113 -5.35 -14.72 -2.84
C ALA A 113 -6.79 -15.23 -2.74
N VAL A 114 -7.80 -14.43 -3.11
CA VAL A 114 -9.21 -14.86 -3.09
C VAL A 114 -9.47 -15.96 -4.12
N THR A 115 -8.96 -15.83 -5.34
CA THR A 115 -9.12 -16.87 -6.38
C THR A 115 -8.36 -18.16 -6.06
N ALA A 116 -7.16 -18.06 -5.47
CA ALA A 116 -6.43 -19.24 -5.01
C ALA A 116 -7.14 -19.92 -3.83
N ALA A 117 -7.76 -19.15 -2.94
CA ALA A 117 -8.52 -19.67 -1.80
C ALA A 117 -9.82 -20.38 -2.20
N SER A 118 -10.48 -19.95 -3.29
CA SER A 118 -11.67 -20.64 -3.81
C SER A 118 -11.36 -21.95 -4.55
N VAL A 119 -10.16 -22.06 -5.15
CA VAL A 119 -9.73 -23.28 -5.88
C VAL A 119 -9.00 -24.27 -4.96
N PHE A 120 -8.23 -23.79 -3.98
CA PHE A 120 -7.40 -24.63 -3.10
C PHE A 120 -7.59 -24.31 -1.59
N PRO A 121 -8.82 -24.32 -1.06
CA PRO A 121 -9.09 -23.95 0.34
C PRO A 121 -8.31 -24.82 1.35
N GLY A 122 -8.09 -26.10 1.05
CA GLY A 122 -7.36 -27.04 1.93
C GLY A 122 -5.93 -26.60 2.30
N LEU A 123 -5.31 -25.70 1.55
CA LEU A 123 -3.99 -25.15 1.91
C LEU A 123 -4.05 -24.24 3.15
N GLY A 124 -5.15 -23.50 3.30
CA GLY A 124 -5.37 -22.48 4.34
C GLY A 124 -6.35 -22.90 5.45
N LEU A 125 -6.64 -24.20 5.59
CA LEU A 125 -7.41 -24.77 6.70
C LEU A 125 -6.52 -25.17 7.90
N PRO A 126 -7.10 -25.43 9.10
CA PRO A 126 -6.34 -25.83 10.30
C PRO A 126 -5.49 -27.09 10.12
N SER A 127 -5.97 -28.05 9.33
CA SER A 127 -5.25 -29.26 8.93
C SER A 127 -4.27 -29.05 7.77
N GLY A 128 -4.26 -27.87 7.16
CA GLY A 128 -3.45 -27.52 6.00
C GLY A 128 -1.98 -27.22 6.36
N PRO A 129 -1.07 -27.27 5.36
CA PRO A 129 0.37 -27.06 5.56
C PRO A 129 0.71 -25.67 6.12
N LEU A 130 -0.18 -24.68 5.97
CA LEU A 130 0.04 -23.31 6.45
C LEU A 130 -0.26 -23.11 7.95
N ARG A 131 -0.97 -24.04 8.62
CA ARG A 131 -1.36 -23.96 10.05
C ARG A 131 -1.80 -22.55 10.50
N PRO A 132 -2.94 -22.04 10.00
CA PRO A 132 -3.42 -20.66 10.24
C PRO A 132 -3.46 -20.24 11.72
N GLU A 133 -3.64 -21.19 12.63
CA GLU A 133 -3.76 -21.03 14.09
C GLU A 133 -2.48 -20.44 14.70
N VAL A 134 -1.33 -20.77 14.09
CA VAL A 134 -0.01 -20.24 14.47
C VAL A 134 0.39 -19.14 13.50
N SER A 135 0.34 -19.44 12.20
CA SER A 135 0.86 -18.56 11.14
C SER A 135 0.08 -17.26 10.98
N VAL A 136 -1.26 -17.31 11.02
CA VAL A 136 -2.15 -16.17 10.74
C VAL A 136 -2.75 -15.57 12.01
N ARG A 137 -3.08 -16.38 13.03
CA ARG A 137 -3.65 -15.87 14.31
C ARG A 137 -2.59 -15.32 15.28
N TRP A 138 -1.30 -15.59 15.05
CA TRP A 138 -0.21 -15.12 15.92
C TRP A 138 0.98 -14.53 15.14
N ALA A 139 1.66 -15.33 14.31
CA ALA A 139 2.94 -14.93 13.71
C ALA A 139 2.82 -13.76 12.72
N ALA A 140 1.84 -13.80 11.80
CA ALA A 140 1.65 -12.72 10.81
C ALA A 140 1.28 -11.38 11.46
N PRO A 141 0.31 -11.27 12.40
CA PRO A 141 0.09 -10.04 13.17
C PRO A 141 1.35 -9.52 13.86
N CYS A 142 2.06 -10.38 14.62
CA CYS A 142 3.29 -9.99 15.31
C CYS A 142 4.35 -9.44 14.34
N ALA A 143 4.58 -10.11 13.21
CA ALA A 143 5.55 -9.68 12.21
C ALA A 143 5.11 -8.42 11.45
N ILE A 144 3.83 -8.28 11.11
CA ILE A 144 3.26 -7.06 10.49
C ILE A 144 3.48 -5.85 11.39
N PHE A 145 3.13 -5.94 12.68
CA PHE A 145 3.27 -4.81 13.61
C PHE A 145 4.72 -4.54 14.01
N LEU A 146 5.59 -5.56 14.09
CA LEU A 146 7.03 -5.39 14.24
C LEU A 146 7.64 -4.63 13.04
N ILE A 147 7.27 -5.01 11.81
CA ILE A 147 7.72 -4.31 10.60
C ILE A 147 7.18 -2.88 10.53
N SER A 148 5.92 -2.66 10.91
CA SER A 148 5.35 -1.31 11.06
C SER A 148 6.17 -0.49 12.06
N GLY A 149 6.48 -1.04 13.24
CA GLY A 149 7.32 -0.39 14.24
C GLY A 149 8.72 -0.04 13.73
N LEU A 150 9.38 -0.95 13.01
CA LEU A 150 10.70 -0.70 12.42
C LEU A 150 10.65 0.36 11.30
N THR A 151 9.60 0.40 10.48
CA THR A 151 9.52 1.28 9.31
C THR A 151 8.93 2.66 9.59
N LEU A 152 8.20 2.83 10.70
CA LEU A 152 7.57 4.06 11.17
C LEU A 152 8.59 5.13 11.61
N PRO A 153 8.73 6.27 10.89
CA PRO A 153 9.73 7.28 11.21
C PRO A 153 9.28 8.24 12.33
N THR A 154 10.00 8.21 13.45
CA THR A 154 9.72 9.05 14.65
C THR A 154 9.67 10.55 14.38
N SER A 155 10.46 11.08 13.43
CA SER A 155 10.40 12.50 13.06
C SER A 155 9.07 12.91 12.45
N GLN A 156 8.58 12.16 11.46
CA GLN A 156 7.24 12.39 10.88
C GLN A 156 6.13 12.19 11.92
N LEU A 157 6.37 11.37 12.94
CA LEU A 157 5.47 11.19 14.07
C LEU A 157 5.37 12.45 14.94
N ALA A 158 6.51 13.10 15.22
CA ALA A 158 6.57 14.36 15.96
C ALA A 158 5.97 15.52 15.16
N ASP A 159 6.32 15.66 13.87
CA ASP A 159 5.78 16.70 12.99
C ASP A 159 4.25 16.57 12.85
N ALA A 160 3.75 15.34 12.67
CA ALA A 160 2.32 15.06 12.60
C ALA A 160 1.61 15.40 13.92
N ALA A 161 2.15 14.99 15.08
CA ALA A 161 1.53 15.16 16.39
C ALA A 161 1.08 16.59 16.70
N SER A 162 1.72 17.61 16.11
CA SER A 162 1.29 19.02 16.17
C SER A 162 -0.18 19.25 15.75
N ARG A 163 -0.74 18.42 14.85
CA ARG A 163 -2.10 18.55 14.29
C ARG A 163 -3.17 17.86 15.15
N VAL A 164 -3.08 18.02 16.48
CA VAL A 164 -3.93 17.36 17.49
C VAL A 164 -5.43 17.37 17.12
N ARG A 165 -5.97 18.51 16.64
CA ARG A 165 -7.38 18.63 16.24
C ARG A 165 -7.77 17.66 15.10
N THR A 166 -6.91 17.50 14.10
CA THR A 166 -7.13 16.58 12.97
C THR A 166 -7.04 15.12 13.45
N HIS A 167 -6.13 14.82 14.38
CA HIS A 167 -6.01 13.48 14.98
C HIS A 167 -7.22 13.11 15.82
N LEU A 168 -7.63 13.96 16.77
CA LEU A 168 -8.83 13.74 17.59
C LEU A 168 -10.09 13.60 16.73
N GLY A 169 -10.27 14.48 15.74
CA GLY A 169 -11.40 14.40 14.81
C GLY A 169 -11.43 13.09 14.02
N LEU A 170 -10.28 12.57 13.59
CA LEU A 170 -10.20 11.30 12.87
C LEU A 170 -10.50 10.10 13.76
N GLN A 171 -9.91 10.03 14.96
CA GLN A 171 -10.16 8.92 15.88
C GLN A 171 -11.61 8.92 16.37
N ALA A 172 -12.18 10.09 16.70
CA ALA A 172 -13.59 10.23 17.04
C ALA A 172 -14.51 9.85 15.86
N PHE A 173 -14.14 10.15 14.61
CA PHE A 173 -14.91 9.72 13.45
C PHE A 173 -14.86 8.19 13.27
N ASN A 174 -13.66 7.60 13.27
CA ASN A 174 -13.44 6.18 13.02
C ASN A 174 -13.98 5.26 14.13
N LEU A 175 -13.81 5.65 15.39
CA LEU A 175 -14.12 4.85 16.58
C LEU A 175 -15.39 5.29 17.33
N CYS A 176 -15.98 6.45 17.04
CA CYS A 176 -17.27 6.84 17.64
C CYS A 176 -18.34 7.11 16.57
N ALA A 177 -18.10 8.02 15.62
CA ALA A 177 -19.14 8.43 14.66
C ALA A 177 -19.56 7.30 13.69
N LEU A 178 -18.61 6.53 13.16
CA LEU A 178 -18.92 5.39 12.29
C LEU A 178 -19.65 4.25 13.04
N PRO A 179 -19.22 3.81 14.25
CA PRO A 179 -19.98 2.85 15.04
C PRO A 179 -21.38 3.33 15.43
N LEU A 180 -21.54 4.57 15.91
CA LEU A 180 -22.85 5.11 16.32
C LEU A 180 -23.77 5.33 15.10
N GLY A 181 -23.22 5.76 13.97
CA GLY A 181 -23.95 5.85 12.70
C GLY A 181 -24.43 4.48 12.19
N MET A 182 -23.57 3.44 12.30
CA MET A 182 -23.97 2.07 12.01
C MET A 182 -25.03 1.57 12.99
N PHE A 183 -24.93 1.89 14.28
CA PHE A 183 -25.95 1.55 15.28
C PHE A 183 -27.30 2.14 14.93
N ALA A 184 -27.37 3.45 14.64
CA ALA A 184 -28.62 4.09 14.22
C ALA A 184 -29.19 3.47 12.93
N PHE A 185 -28.35 3.23 11.91
CA PHE A 185 -28.74 2.61 10.64
C PHE A 185 -29.29 1.19 10.83
N VAL A 186 -28.58 0.35 11.58
CA VAL A 186 -28.95 -1.05 11.87
C VAL A 186 -30.19 -1.12 12.76
N SER A 187 -30.35 -0.23 13.75
CA SER A 187 -31.56 -0.13 14.57
C SER A 187 -32.78 0.23 13.72
N ALA A 188 -32.66 1.21 12.81
CA ALA A 188 -33.74 1.57 11.89
C ALA A 188 -34.12 0.41 10.96
N LEU A 189 -33.15 -0.28 10.37
CA LEU A 189 -33.40 -1.47 9.54
C LEU A 189 -34.01 -2.64 10.32
N SER A 190 -33.62 -2.83 11.58
CA SER A 190 -34.17 -3.86 12.46
C SER A 190 -35.63 -3.54 12.84
N GLY A 191 -35.95 -2.27 13.10
CA GLY A 191 -37.33 -1.81 13.35
C GLY A 191 -38.25 -1.93 12.13
N LEU A 192 -37.69 -1.95 10.92
CA LEU A 192 -38.40 -2.25 9.67
C LEU A 192 -38.42 -3.76 9.30
N GLY A 193 -37.84 -4.63 10.13
CA GLY A 193 -37.74 -6.07 9.87
C GLY A 193 -36.80 -6.48 8.73
N LEU A 194 -35.99 -5.55 8.21
CA LEU A 194 -35.16 -5.75 7.00
C LEU A 194 -33.83 -6.46 7.27
N VAL A 195 -33.45 -6.64 8.54
CA VAL A 195 -32.18 -7.26 8.98
C VAL A 195 -32.42 -8.06 10.27
N ASN A 196 -31.86 -9.26 10.37
CA ASN A 196 -31.92 -10.10 11.59
C ASN A 196 -30.78 -9.80 12.57
N LYS A 197 -30.89 -10.21 13.84
CA LYS A 197 -29.88 -9.88 14.87
C LYS A 197 -28.45 -10.29 14.50
N GLY A 198 -28.22 -11.46 13.90
CA GLY A 198 -26.87 -11.92 13.54
C GLY A 198 -26.20 -11.04 12.47
N LEU A 199 -26.98 -10.59 11.48
CA LEU A 199 -26.53 -9.65 10.46
C LEU A 199 -26.32 -8.24 11.04
N SER A 200 -27.25 -7.80 11.90
CA SER A 200 -27.16 -6.54 12.64
C SER A 200 -25.88 -6.51 13.48
N ASP A 201 -25.66 -7.53 14.32
CA ASP A 201 -24.44 -7.71 15.11
C ASP A 201 -23.19 -7.62 14.22
N GLY A 202 -23.12 -8.39 13.13
CA GLY A 202 -21.97 -8.38 12.22
C GLY A 202 -21.65 -7.02 11.59
N LEU A 203 -22.68 -6.22 11.24
CA LEU A 203 -22.50 -4.85 10.72
C LEU A 203 -21.93 -3.91 11.80
N LEU A 204 -22.43 -4.02 13.03
CA LEU A 204 -21.89 -3.28 14.18
C LEU A 204 -20.44 -3.70 14.46
N VAL A 205 -20.15 -5.01 14.45
CA VAL A 205 -18.81 -5.58 14.61
C VAL A 205 -17.84 -5.00 13.57
N MET A 206 -18.20 -5.02 12.28
CA MET A 206 -17.41 -4.42 11.20
C MET A 206 -17.14 -2.93 11.45
N SER A 207 -18.14 -2.18 11.92
CA SER A 207 -18.02 -0.73 12.14
C SER A 207 -17.11 -0.36 13.32
N ALA A 208 -17.07 -1.19 14.38
CA ALA A 208 -16.32 -0.94 15.61
C ALA A 208 -14.80 -1.17 15.50
N LEU A 209 -14.32 -1.78 14.40
CA LEU A 209 -12.90 -2.12 14.23
C LEU A 209 -12.00 -0.91 13.93
N PRO A 210 -10.69 -0.98 14.25
CA PRO A 210 -9.74 0.07 13.92
C PRO A 210 -9.35 0.05 12.44
N THR A 211 -8.54 1.03 12.05
CA THR A 211 -8.19 1.26 10.65
C THR A 211 -7.07 0.33 10.14
N THR A 212 -6.97 0.10 8.83
CA THR A 212 -5.77 -0.53 8.24
C THR A 212 -4.54 0.36 8.38
N VAL A 213 -3.32 -0.20 8.41
CA VAL A 213 -2.07 0.57 8.35
C VAL A 213 -1.55 0.66 6.91
N ASN A 214 -1.04 -0.45 6.36
CA ASN A 214 -0.35 -0.43 5.06
C ASN A 214 -1.25 0.08 3.92
N MET A 215 -2.51 -0.33 3.90
CA MET A 215 -3.46 -0.04 2.81
C MET A 215 -3.89 1.43 2.78
N CYS A 216 -4.33 2.01 3.90
CA CYS A 216 -4.76 3.42 3.92
C CYS A 216 -3.61 4.38 3.59
N VAL A 217 -2.37 4.06 4.00
CA VAL A 217 -1.16 4.83 3.67
C VAL A 217 -0.81 4.69 2.18
N ALA A 218 -0.91 3.48 1.61
CA ALA A 218 -0.69 3.26 0.18
C ALA A 218 -1.72 4.01 -0.68
N LEU A 219 -3.01 3.97 -0.31
CA LEU A 219 -4.06 4.72 -0.99
C LEU A 219 -3.87 6.24 -0.84
N THR A 220 -3.52 6.73 0.36
CA THR A 220 -3.22 8.14 0.61
C THR A 220 -2.06 8.62 -0.28
N ARG A 221 -0.95 7.87 -0.35
CA ARG A 221 0.18 8.15 -1.25
C ARG A 221 -0.25 8.21 -2.72
N SER A 222 -1.01 7.21 -3.17
CA SER A 222 -1.50 7.13 -4.57
C SER A 222 -2.43 8.29 -4.92
N ALA A 223 -3.20 8.80 -3.97
CA ALA A 223 -4.05 9.97 -4.09
C ALA A 223 -3.33 11.31 -3.80
N LYS A 224 -1.99 11.32 -3.68
CA LYS A 224 -1.16 12.48 -3.33
C LYS A 224 -1.52 13.17 -2.00
N GLY A 225 -2.22 12.46 -1.11
CA GLY A 225 -2.62 12.96 0.21
C GLY A 225 -1.47 12.99 1.24
N ASN A 226 -1.77 13.52 2.41
CA ASN A 226 -0.81 13.70 3.50
C ASN A 226 -0.43 12.35 4.16
N GLU A 227 0.62 11.70 3.64
CA GLU A 227 1.11 10.42 4.15
C GLU A 227 1.40 10.44 5.66
N ALA A 228 1.98 11.52 6.20
CA ALA A 228 2.34 11.59 7.61
C ALA A 228 1.10 11.54 8.52
N ILE A 229 0.03 12.26 8.16
CA ILE A 229 -1.26 12.22 8.87
C ILE A 229 -1.90 10.82 8.77
N ALA A 230 -1.86 10.18 7.60
CA ALA A 230 -2.38 8.82 7.45
C ALA A 230 -1.60 7.80 8.28
N ILE A 231 -0.26 7.83 8.23
CA ILE A 231 0.63 6.96 9.00
C ILE A 231 0.39 7.14 10.51
N PHE A 232 0.41 8.38 11.01
CA PHE A 232 0.20 8.66 12.43
C PHE A 232 -1.18 8.20 12.90
N ASN A 233 -2.25 8.54 12.17
CA ASN A 233 -3.60 8.14 12.55
C ASN A 233 -3.86 6.65 12.42
N ALA A 234 -3.19 5.96 11.50
CA ALA A 234 -3.28 4.51 11.41
C ALA A 234 -2.67 3.85 12.65
N VAL A 235 -1.46 4.28 13.06
CA VAL A 235 -0.79 3.76 14.26
C VAL A 235 -1.60 4.10 15.52
N LEU A 236 -2.01 5.35 15.70
CA LEU A 236 -2.83 5.79 16.83
C LEU A 236 -4.19 5.06 16.87
N GLY A 237 -4.85 4.89 15.73
CA GLY A 237 -6.15 4.22 15.65
C GLY A 237 -6.07 2.71 15.90
N ASN A 238 -4.98 2.05 15.54
CA ASN A 238 -4.73 0.66 15.95
C ASN A 238 -4.41 0.57 17.44
N LEU A 239 -3.63 1.51 17.99
CA LEU A 239 -3.32 1.57 19.42
C LEU A 239 -4.57 1.78 20.29
N LEU A 240 -5.38 2.80 19.97
CA LEU A 240 -6.65 3.05 20.66
C LEU A 240 -7.63 1.90 20.44
N GLY A 241 -7.68 1.33 19.23
CA GLY A 241 -8.53 0.19 18.88
C GLY A 241 -8.30 -1.06 19.74
N ILE A 242 -7.10 -1.27 20.31
CA ILE A 242 -6.85 -2.37 21.26
C ILE A 242 -7.76 -2.29 22.49
N PHE A 243 -8.12 -1.09 22.92
CA PHE A 243 -8.95 -0.84 24.11
C PHE A 243 -10.38 -0.44 23.75
N VAL A 244 -10.55 0.44 22.76
CA VAL A 244 -11.83 1.01 22.37
C VAL A 244 -12.69 0.00 21.59
N SER A 245 -12.12 -0.77 20.66
CA SER A 245 -12.91 -1.72 19.86
C SER A 245 -13.51 -2.86 20.69
N PRO A 246 -12.80 -3.56 21.60
CA PRO A 246 -13.44 -4.56 22.46
C PRO A 246 -14.58 -3.98 23.31
N LEU A 247 -14.42 -2.76 23.82
CA LEU A 247 -15.45 -2.08 24.61
C LEU A 247 -16.70 -1.78 23.77
N LEU A 248 -16.53 -1.21 22.57
CA LEU A 248 -17.63 -0.97 21.63
C LEU A 248 -18.35 -2.27 21.24
N LEU A 249 -17.61 -3.33 20.94
CA LEU A 249 -18.19 -4.64 20.61
C LEU A 249 -19.07 -5.15 21.77
N LEU A 250 -18.59 -5.07 23.00
CA LEU A 250 -19.35 -5.50 24.20
C LEU A 250 -20.59 -4.62 24.43
N LEU A 251 -20.49 -3.30 24.25
CA LEU A 251 -21.60 -2.35 24.43
C LEU A 251 -22.68 -2.43 23.33
N MET A 252 -22.28 -2.64 22.07
CA MET A 252 -23.17 -2.56 20.91
C MET A 252 -23.82 -3.90 20.55
N VAL A 253 -23.13 -5.02 20.79
CA VAL A 253 -23.60 -6.38 20.41
C VAL A 253 -24.09 -7.17 21.63
N GLY A 254 -23.53 -6.89 22.81
CA GLY A 254 -23.75 -7.63 24.05
C GLY A 254 -23.04 -8.98 24.09
N GLN A 255 -22.85 -9.51 25.31
CA GLN A 255 -22.41 -10.88 25.55
C GLN A 255 -23.07 -11.48 26.79
N THR A 256 -23.32 -12.79 26.72
CA THR A 256 -23.83 -13.62 27.81
C THR A 256 -22.67 -14.34 28.51
N GLY A 257 -21.93 -13.63 29.37
CA GLY A 257 -20.78 -14.20 30.09
C GLY A 257 -19.98 -13.16 30.86
N ALA A 258 -18.98 -13.62 31.63
CA ALA A 258 -18.01 -12.73 32.27
C ALA A 258 -17.20 -11.98 31.20
N LEU A 259 -17.03 -10.66 31.37
CA LEU A 259 -16.49 -9.74 30.36
C LEU A 259 -15.06 -10.14 29.92
N PRO A 260 -14.84 -10.65 28.69
CA PRO A 260 -13.50 -11.03 28.20
C PRO A 260 -12.67 -9.81 27.78
N PHE A 261 -12.99 -8.62 28.31
CA PHE A 261 -12.34 -7.35 27.96
C PHE A 261 -10.84 -7.37 28.30
N ALA A 262 -10.50 -7.82 29.51
CA ALA A 262 -9.11 -7.94 29.96
C ALA A 262 -8.32 -8.90 29.07
N ASP A 263 -8.90 -10.05 28.72
CA ASP A 263 -8.26 -11.03 27.84
C ASP A 263 -8.13 -10.55 26.41
N ALA A 264 -9.14 -9.87 25.86
CA ALA A 264 -9.08 -9.25 24.54
C ALA A 264 -7.96 -8.20 24.48
N VAL A 265 -7.92 -7.28 25.45
CA VAL A 265 -6.89 -6.24 25.56
C VAL A 265 -5.49 -6.85 25.74
N ALA A 266 -5.32 -7.83 26.63
CA ALA A 266 -4.03 -8.47 26.88
C ALA A 266 -3.56 -9.32 25.68
N SER A 267 -4.47 -10.05 25.04
CA SER A 267 -4.20 -10.93 23.90
C SER A 267 -3.91 -10.15 22.61
N LEU A 268 -4.52 -8.97 22.42
CA LEU A 268 -4.14 -8.00 21.39
C LEU A 268 -2.83 -7.30 21.75
N SER A 269 -2.64 -6.84 22.98
CA SER A 269 -1.41 -6.15 23.41
C SER A 269 -0.16 -7.01 23.17
N LYS A 270 -0.23 -8.32 23.43
CA LYS A 270 0.83 -9.29 23.13
C LYS A 270 1.11 -9.45 21.61
N LYS A 271 0.11 -9.29 20.74
CA LYS A 271 0.23 -9.48 19.27
C LYS A 271 0.49 -8.20 18.47
N VAL A 272 0.21 -7.05 19.06
CA VAL A 272 0.12 -5.75 18.36
C VAL A 272 1.03 -4.72 19.02
N LEU A 273 0.75 -4.39 20.29
CA LEU A 273 1.46 -3.34 21.02
C LEU A 273 2.91 -3.72 21.32
N LEU A 274 3.14 -4.93 21.86
CA LEU A 274 4.47 -5.45 22.18
C LEU A 274 5.40 -5.47 20.95
N PRO A 275 5.06 -6.13 19.81
CA PRO A 275 5.93 -6.12 18.63
C PRO A 275 6.09 -4.73 18.00
N LEU A 276 5.06 -3.87 18.01
CA LEU A 276 5.16 -2.48 17.55
C LEU A 276 6.18 -1.68 18.39
N PHE A 277 6.13 -1.83 19.71
CA PHE A 277 7.02 -1.15 20.66
C PHE A 277 8.46 -1.67 20.54
N VAL A 278 8.67 -2.99 20.48
CA VAL A 278 9.98 -3.59 20.20
C VAL A 278 10.54 -3.11 18.87
N GLY A 279 9.71 -2.99 17.82
CA GLY A 279 10.10 -2.44 16.52
C GLY A 279 10.54 -0.98 16.59
N GLN A 280 9.83 -0.15 17.37
CA GLN A 280 10.22 1.25 17.60
C GLN A 280 11.51 1.38 18.42
N LEU A 281 11.70 0.58 19.47
CA LEU A 281 12.93 0.59 20.28
C LEU A 281 14.15 0.08 19.50
N ALA A 282 13.99 -0.92 18.63
CA ALA A 282 15.07 -1.42 17.77
C ALA A 282 15.39 -0.49 16.59
N ARG A 283 14.46 0.40 16.20
CA ARG A 283 14.59 1.24 15.00
C ARG A 283 15.83 2.14 14.99
N PRO A 284 16.23 2.87 16.05
CA PRO A 284 17.42 3.73 16.02
C PRO A 284 18.70 2.96 15.70
N ALA A 285 18.93 1.82 16.37
CA ALA A 285 20.08 0.96 16.12
C ALA A 285 20.10 0.39 14.70
N LEU A 286 18.93 0.04 14.17
CA LEU A 286 18.77 -0.59 12.85
C LEU A 286 18.53 0.39 11.70
N MET A 287 18.54 1.72 11.92
CA MET A 287 18.06 2.70 10.94
C MET A 287 18.73 2.61 9.56
N LYS A 288 20.06 2.37 9.51
CA LYS A 288 20.80 2.20 8.25
C LYS A 288 20.32 0.96 7.47
N THR A 289 20.14 -0.16 8.16
CA THR A 289 19.65 -1.43 7.59
C THR A 289 18.19 -1.32 7.14
N ILE A 290 17.35 -0.66 7.94
CA ILE A 290 15.93 -0.42 7.61
C ILE A 290 15.82 0.48 6.37
N ALA A 291 16.61 1.56 6.27
CA ALA A 291 16.63 2.43 5.10
C ALA A 291 17.01 1.64 3.83
N ALA A 292 18.08 0.83 3.89
CA ALA A 292 18.51 -0.01 2.78
C ALA A 292 17.50 -1.10 2.37
N ARG A 293 16.70 -1.61 3.33
CA ARG A 293 15.74 -2.72 3.10
C ARG A 293 14.26 -2.30 3.10
N LYS A 294 13.93 -1.01 3.13
CA LYS A 294 12.55 -0.50 3.32
C LYS A 294 11.52 -1.09 2.35
N LYS A 295 11.85 -1.23 1.06
CA LYS A 295 10.94 -1.84 0.06
C LYS A 295 10.73 -3.35 0.30
N LEU A 296 11.74 -4.07 0.78
CA LEU A 296 11.63 -5.49 1.13
C LEU A 296 10.76 -5.68 2.37
N LEU A 297 10.96 -4.84 3.40
CA LEU A 297 10.14 -4.85 4.62
C LEU A 297 8.67 -4.55 4.33
N SER A 298 8.37 -3.51 3.54
CA SER A 298 7.00 -3.20 3.11
C SER A 298 6.34 -4.40 2.41
N ARG A 299 6.99 -4.94 1.38
CA ARG A 299 6.52 -6.14 0.65
C ARG A 299 6.32 -7.36 1.55
N ALA A 300 7.16 -7.57 2.56
CA ALA A 300 7.01 -8.66 3.51
C ALA A 300 5.75 -8.48 4.39
N SER A 301 5.52 -7.27 4.91
CA SER A 301 4.30 -6.92 5.67
C SER A 301 3.03 -7.03 4.79
N GLU A 302 3.11 -6.56 3.54
CA GLU A 302 2.05 -6.74 2.53
C GLU A 302 1.78 -8.23 2.24
N SER A 303 2.82 -9.05 2.05
CA SER A 303 2.66 -10.49 1.78
C SER A 303 2.10 -11.27 2.98
N LEU A 304 2.45 -10.89 4.21
CA LEU A 304 1.85 -11.46 5.42
C LEU A 304 0.37 -11.07 5.56
N LEU A 305 -0.02 -9.87 5.13
CA LEU A 305 -1.42 -9.46 5.05
C LEU A 305 -2.19 -10.24 3.97
N LEU A 306 -1.56 -10.49 2.81
CA LEU A 306 -2.12 -11.37 1.77
C LEU A 306 -2.29 -12.82 2.25
N LEU A 307 -1.34 -13.35 3.02
CA LEU A 307 -1.45 -14.68 3.64
C LEU A 307 -2.61 -14.75 4.65
N THR A 308 -2.78 -13.70 5.46
CA THR A 308 -3.94 -13.57 6.36
C THR A 308 -5.25 -13.58 5.59
N VAL A 309 -5.36 -12.81 4.51
CA VAL A 309 -6.53 -12.81 3.61
C VAL A 309 -6.75 -14.20 2.99
N PHE A 310 -5.71 -14.83 2.46
CA PHE A 310 -5.78 -16.17 1.86
C PHE A 310 -6.37 -17.22 2.81
N CYS A 311 -5.76 -17.44 3.98
CA CYS A 311 -6.24 -18.48 4.91
C CYS A 311 -7.65 -18.15 5.46
N THR A 312 -7.98 -16.87 5.60
CA THR A 312 -9.34 -16.44 5.96
C THR A 312 -10.35 -16.89 4.91
N PHE A 313 -10.14 -16.51 3.64
CA PHE A 313 -11.04 -16.91 2.56
C PHE A 313 -11.06 -18.42 2.33
N CYS A 314 -9.94 -19.14 2.55
CA CYS A 314 -9.91 -20.61 2.53
C CYS A 314 -10.90 -21.21 3.53
N LYS A 315 -10.91 -20.68 4.77
CA LYS A 315 -11.87 -21.10 5.79
C LYS A 315 -13.30 -20.71 5.40
N THR A 316 -13.53 -19.49 4.92
CA THR A 316 -14.88 -19.04 4.52
C THR A 316 -15.45 -19.78 3.30
N PHE A 317 -14.62 -20.21 2.34
CA PHE A 317 -15.09 -21.04 1.24
C PHE A 317 -15.32 -22.51 1.64
N SER A 318 -14.69 -22.99 2.72
CA SER A 318 -14.92 -24.31 3.28
C SER A 318 -16.13 -24.38 4.23
N ASP A 319 -16.29 -23.39 5.10
CA ASP A 319 -17.37 -23.30 6.10
C ASP A 319 -18.65 -22.64 5.52
N GLY A 320 -18.52 -21.91 4.41
CA GLY A 320 -19.50 -20.96 3.92
C GLY A 320 -19.51 -19.63 4.69
N PHE A 321 -20.27 -18.65 4.18
CA PHE A 321 -20.49 -17.35 4.82
C PHE A 321 -21.53 -17.40 5.97
N GLY A 322 -21.99 -18.60 6.37
CA GLY A 322 -23.01 -18.77 7.42
C GLY A 322 -24.41 -18.23 7.08
N VAL A 323 -24.64 -17.74 5.85
CA VAL A 323 -25.90 -17.09 5.42
C VAL A 323 -26.33 -17.57 4.02
N PRO A 324 -27.65 -17.62 3.72
CA PRO A 324 -28.14 -17.96 2.38
C PRO A 324 -27.68 -16.97 1.28
N PRO A 325 -27.58 -17.38 0.01
CA PRO A 325 -27.11 -16.52 -1.08
C PRO A 325 -27.91 -15.21 -1.26
N ALA A 326 -29.24 -15.25 -1.09
CA ALA A 326 -30.07 -14.04 -1.15
C ALA A 326 -29.76 -13.07 0.00
N THR A 327 -29.57 -13.60 1.21
CA THR A 327 -29.14 -12.85 2.40
C THR A 327 -27.73 -12.26 2.23
N PHE A 328 -26.82 -13.00 1.60
CA PHE A 328 -25.48 -12.54 1.26
C PHE A 328 -25.53 -11.37 0.25
N ALA A 329 -26.35 -11.46 -0.80
CA ALA A 329 -26.52 -10.39 -1.78
C ALA A 329 -27.12 -9.11 -1.17
N TRP A 330 -28.12 -9.26 -0.29
CA TRP A 330 -28.69 -8.14 0.48
C TRP A 330 -27.66 -7.49 1.40
N LEU A 331 -26.92 -8.30 2.17
CA LEU A 331 -25.84 -7.83 3.03
C LEU A 331 -24.72 -7.13 2.25
N PHE A 332 -24.35 -7.65 1.08
CA PHE A 332 -23.38 -7.01 0.18
C PHE A 332 -23.83 -5.61 -0.23
N GLY A 333 -25.12 -5.44 -0.55
CA GLY A 333 -25.72 -4.12 -0.78
C GLY A 333 -25.61 -3.18 0.42
N LEU A 334 -25.94 -3.65 1.63
CA LEU A 334 -25.83 -2.86 2.86
C LEU A 334 -24.38 -2.47 3.20
N VAL A 335 -23.41 -3.36 2.98
CA VAL A 335 -21.97 -3.06 3.16
C VAL A 335 -21.50 -2.04 2.11
N CYS A 336 -21.96 -2.15 0.85
CA CYS A 336 -21.67 -1.14 -0.18
C CYS A 336 -22.24 0.24 0.17
N VAL A 337 -23.52 0.33 0.56
CA VAL A 337 -24.17 1.60 0.93
C VAL A 337 -23.51 2.22 2.16
N SER A 338 -23.25 1.43 3.20
CA SER A 338 -22.62 1.94 4.43
C SER A 338 -21.15 2.38 4.21
N HIS A 339 -20.39 1.70 3.35
CA HIS A 339 -19.03 2.15 3.02
C HIS A 339 -19.02 3.45 2.19
N VAL A 340 -19.93 3.59 1.21
CA VAL A 340 -20.10 4.84 0.46
C VAL A 340 -20.57 5.98 1.37
N ALA A 341 -21.51 5.71 2.30
CA ALA A 341 -21.94 6.68 3.29
C ALA A 341 -20.79 7.11 4.23
N ALA A 342 -19.92 6.19 4.65
CA ALA A 342 -18.72 6.49 5.44
C ALA A 342 -17.73 7.38 4.67
N LEU A 343 -17.48 7.09 3.38
CA LEU A 343 -16.64 7.91 2.50
C LEU A 343 -17.20 9.32 2.31
N LEU A 344 -18.50 9.45 2.03
CA LEU A 344 -19.18 10.73 1.83
C LEU A 344 -19.23 11.57 3.11
N SER A 345 -19.64 10.99 4.23
CA SER A 345 -19.66 11.70 5.52
C SER A 345 -18.27 12.12 5.97
N SER A 346 -17.25 11.28 5.77
CA SER A 346 -15.85 11.64 6.02
C SER A 346 -15.39 12.79 5.12
N TRP A 347 -15.81 12.84 3.86
CA TRP A 347 -15.48 13.93 2.94
C TRP A 347 -16.19 15.24 3.31
N LEU A 348 -17.43 15.17 3.79
CA LEU A 348 -18.23 16.33 4.22
C LEU A 348 -17.71 16.95 5.52
N VAL A 349 -17.50 16.14 6.56
CA VAL A 349 -16.99 16.60 7.87
C VAL A 349 -15.61 17.26 7.73
N THR A 350 -14.80 16.83 6.77
CA THR A 350 -13.45 17.36 6.53
C THR A 350 -13.40 18.56 5.58
N ALA A 351 -14.53 19.16 5.18
CA ALA A 351 -14.57 20.25 4.20
C ALA A 351 -13.69 21.48 4.51
N ARG A 352 -13.30 21.67 5.78
CA ARG A 352 -12.41 22.76 6.25
C ARG A 352 -10.91 22.40 6.26
N LEU A 353 -10.52 21.17 5.89
CA LEU A 353 -9.13 20.74 5.81
C LEU A 353 -8.57 20.93 4.38
N THR A 354 -7.24 21.00 4.24
CA THR A 354 -6.57 21.02 2.92
C THR A 354 -6.88 19.73 2.15
N ALA A 355 -6.88 19.78 0.81
CA ALA A 355 -7.21 18.61 0.00
C ALA A 355 -6.35 17.38 0.35
N ALA A 356 -5.05 17.57 0.60
CA ALA A 356 -4.14 16.49 1.02
C ALA A 356 -4.49 15.90 2.41
N ASP A 357 -4.87 16.74 3.38
CA ASP A 357 -5.29 16.29 4.71
C ASP A 357 -6.68 15.61 4.66
N ARG A 358 -7.59 16.06 3.79
CA ARG A 358 -8.90 15.40 3.53
C ARG A 358 -8.74 13.98 2.99
N VAL A 359 -7.84 13.79 2.03
CA VAL A 359 -7.52 12.47 1.46
C VAL A 359 -6.93 11.54 2.52
N ALA A 360 -5.99 12.03 3.33
CA ALA A 360 -5.41 11.26 4.43
C ALA A 360 -6.47 10.88 5.48
N PHE A 361 -7.38 11.81 5.81
CA PHE A 361 -8.47 11.55 6.73
C PHE A 361 -9.44 10.50 6.17
N LEU A 362 -9.91 10.67 4.94
CA LEU A 362 -10.84 9.76 4.27
C LEU A 362 -10.33 8.32 4.28
N PHE A 363 -9.08 8.08 3.86
CA PHE A 363 -8.56 6.71 3.85
C PHE A 363 -8.26 6.17 5.25
N ALA A 364 -7.72 6.97 6.17
CA ALA A 364 -7.41 6.47 7.51
C ALA A 364 -8.65 6.34 8.43
N SER A 365 -9.79 6.96 8.10
CA SER A 365 -11.03 6.88 8.89
C SER A 365 -12.02 5.81 8.44
N THR A 366 -12.07 5.46 7.15
CA THR A 366 -13.12 4.56 6.59
C THR A 366 -12.65 3.14 6.26
N GLN A 367 -11.34 2.89 6.23
CA GLN A 367 -10.76 1.58 5.88
C GLN A 367 -10.64 0.70 7.14
N LYS A 368 -11.36 -0.43 7.23
CA LYS A 368 -11.40 -1.29 8.43
C LYS A 368 -10.40 -2.46 8.34
N THR A 369 -9.76 -2.83 9.46
CA THR A 369 -8.66 -3.81 9.46
C THR A 369 -9.11 -5.25 9.75
N LEU A 370 -8.99 -6.12 8.74
CA LEU A 370 -9.21 -7.56 8.87
C LEU A 370 -8.19 -8.22 9.82
N ALA A 371 -6.94 -7.73 9.81
CA ALA A 371 -5.81 -8.35 10.50
C ALA A 371 -5.84 -8.20 12.03
N LEU A 372 -6.49 -7.16 12.58
CA LEU A 372 -6.84 -7.12 14.00
C LEU A 372 -8.28 -7.59 14.25
N GLY A 373 -9.17 -7.42 13.28
CA GLY A 373 -10.56 -7.86 13.33
C GLY A 373 -10.67 -9.33 13.70
N LEU A 374 -10.20 -10.24 12.85
CA LEU A 374 -10.41 -11.67 13.07
C LEU A 374 -9.82 -12.17 14.41
N PRO A 375 -8.59 -11.81 14.83
CA PRO A 375 -8.12 -12.15 16.17
C PRO A 375 -9.02 -11.60 17.27
N LEU A 376 -9.48 -10.35 17.19
CA LEU A 376 -10.36 -9.74 18.19
C LEU A 376 -11.73 -10.45 18.26
N LEU A 377 -12.38 -10.68 17.11
CA LEU A 377 -13.66 -11.39 17.01
C LEU A 377 -13.54 -12.80 17.62
N HIS A 378 -12.46 -13.52 17.32
CA HIS A 378 -12.18 -14.85 17.86
C HIS A 378 -11.80 -14.88 19.36
N ILE A 379 -11.57 -13.74 20.02
CA ILE A 379 -11.31 -13.65 21.47
C ILE A 379 -12.57 -13.18 22.21
N VAL A 380 -13.21 -12.11 21.74
CA VAL A 380 -14.46 -11.61 22.32
C VAL A 380 -15.56 -12.65 22.11
N PHE A 381 -15.93 -12.95 20.86
CA PHE A 381 -17.05 -13.84 20.52
C PHE A 381 -16.64 -15.32 20.47
N GLN A 382 -15.70 -15.74 21.34
CA GLN A 382 -15.33 -17.15 21.46
C GLN A 382 -16.55 -17.98 21.95
N GLY A 383 -16.80 -19.11 21.30
CA GLY A 383 -17.93 -20.00 21.64
C GLY A 383 -19.29 -19.63 21.02
N ARG A 384 -19.43 -18.46 20.37
CA ARG A 384 -20.64 -18.14 19.59
C ARG A 384 -20.72 -18.99 18.32
N ALA A 385 -21.81 -19.73 18.14
CA ALA A 385 -22.06 -20.54 16.95
C ALA A 385 -22.21 -19.71 15.67
N ASP A 386 -22.66 -18.46 15.78
CA ASP A 386 -22.88 -17.53 14.67
C ASP A 386 -21.63 -16.71 14.29
N LEU A 387 -20.44 -17.08 14.77
CA LEU A 387 -19.19 -16.33 14.53
C LEU A 387 -18.86 -16.15 13.03
N ALA A 388 -19.24 -17.11 12.17
CA ALA A 388 -19.10 -16.96 10.72
C ALA A 388 -19.99 -15.84 10.14
N VAL A 389 -21.21 -15.68 10.69
CA VAL A 389 -22.13 -14.59 10.32
C VAL A 389 -21.57 -13.24 10.79
N LEU A 390 -21.06 -13.17 12.04
CA LEU A 390 -20.40 -11.97 12.57
C LEU A 390 -19.19 -11.53 11.74
N CYS A 391 -18.41 -12.47 11.21
CA CYS A 391 -17.27 -12.16 10.35
C CYS A 391 -17.68 -11.68 8.95
N THR A 392 -18.80 -12.16 8.40
CA THR A 392 -19.13 -12.01 6.98
C THR A 392 -19.19 -10.56 6.46
N PRO A 393 -19.77 -9.57 7.16
CA PRO A 393 -19.75 -8.17 6.72
C PRO A 393 -18.31 -7.63 6.57
N LEU A 394 -17.41 -7.98 7.49
CA LEU A 394 -15.99 -7.62 7.43
C LEU A 394 -15.26 -8.27 6.24
N LEU A 395 -15.63 -9.52 5.91
CA LEU A 395 -15.08 -10.25 4.76
C LEU A 395 -15.54 -9.68 3.42
N ILE A 396 -16.76 -9.14 3.35
CA ILE A 396 -17.25 -8.38 2.18
C ILE A 396 -16.56 -7.01 2.11
N GLN A 397 -16.46 -6.32 3.23
CA GLN A 397 -15.91 -4.96 3.33
C GLN A 397 -14.44 -4.88 2.90
N HIS A 398 -13.61 -5.87 3.23
CA HIS A 398 -12.16 -5.80 2.99
C HIS A 398 -11.74 -5.74 1.49
N PRO A 399 -12.27 -6.57 0.58
CA PRO A 399 -12.04 -6.41 -0.86
C PRO A 399 -12.80 -5.21 -1.45
N LEU A 400 -13.99 -4.87 -0.93
CA LEU A 400 -14.77 -3.71 -1.39
C LEU A 400 -14.00 -2.39 -1.17
N GLN A 401 -13.51 -2.15 0.05
CA GLN A 401 -12.81 -0.91 0.40
C GLN A 401 -11.48 -0.74 -0.35
N LEU A 402 -10.87 -1.85 -0.78
CA LEU A 402 -9.74 -1.89 -1.71
C LEU A 402 -10.15 -1.43 -3.10
N LEU A 403 -11.19 -2.02 -3.67
CA LEU A 403 -11.68 -1.72 -5.01
C LEU A 403 -12.13 -0.26 -5.12
N VAL A 404 -13.01 0.17 -4.21
CA VAL A 404 -13.53 1.54 -4.15
C VAL A 404 -12.40 2.53 -3.89
N GLY A 405 -11.53 2.26 -2.91
CA GLY A 405 -10.39 3.13 -2.62
C GLY A 405 -9.44 3.29 -3.80
N SER A 406 -9.15 2.21 -4.52
CA SER A 406 -8.25 2.20 -5.69
C SER A 406 -8.87 2.85 -6.94
N PHE A 407 -10.19 2.99 -7.00
CA PHE A 407 -10.88 3.77 -8.04
C PHE A 407 -10.94 5.27 -7.67
N LEU A 408 -11.08 5.60 -6.38
CA LEU A 408 -11.10 6.98 -5.90
C LEU A 408 -9.73 7.67 -6.02
N THR A 409 -8.61 6.95 -5.91
CA THR A 409 -7.25 7.55 -5.86
C THR A 409 -6.94 8.49 -7.03
N GLU A 410 -7.32 8.14 -8.25
CA GLU A 410 -7.04 8.97 -9.44
C GLU A 410 -7.85 10.29 -9.42
N ARG A 411 -9.13 10.24 -8.99
CA ARG A 411 -9.98 11.43 -8.82
C ARG A 411 -9.54 12.31 -7.64
N LEU A 412 -9.11 11.68 -6.55
CA LEU A 412 -8.61 12.37 -5.36
C LEU A 412 -7.26 13.05 -5.62
N ALA A 413 -6.33 12.40 -6.34
CA ALA A 413 -5.08 13.03 -6.77
C ALA A 413 -5.33 14.32 -7.59
N ALA A 414 -6.21 14.25 -8.59
CA ALA A 414 -6.61 15.41 -9.38
C ALA A 414 -7.38 16.49 -8.57
N THR A 415 -7.88 16.16 -7.38
CA THR A 415 -8.47 17.13 -6.44
C THR A 415 -7.42 17.77 -5.55
N VAL A 416 -6.39 17.03 -5.13
CA VAL A 416 -5.23 17.58 -4.41
C VAL A 416 -4.44 18.53 -5.32
N GLU A 417 -4.19 18.14 -6.57
CA GLU A 417 -3.47 18.94 -7.57
C GLU A 417 -4.15 20.27 -7.94
N LYS A 418 -5.47 20.39 -7.70
CA LYS A 418 -6.25 21.63 -7.94
C LYS A 418 -6.41 22.50 -6.70
N GLY A 419 -5.97 22.01 -5.54
CA GLY A 419 -6.10 22.68 -4.24
C GLY A 419 -4.77 22.81 -3.51
N ALA A 420 -3.67 22.86 -4.27
CA ALA A 420 -2.29 23.02 -3.85
C ALA A 420 -1.61 24.07 -4.73
#